data_AF-A0A1B8GTJ6-F1
#
_entry.id   AF-A0A1B8GTJ6-F1
#
_cell.length_a   1.000
_cell.length_b   1.000
_cell.length_c   1.000
_cell.angle_alpha   90.00
_cell.angle_beta   90.00
_cell.angle_gamma   90.00
#
_symmetry.space_group_name_H-M   'P 1'
#
loop_
_entity.id
_entity.type
_entity.pdbx_description
1 polymer ?
#
loop_
_entity_poly.entity_id
_entity_poly.type
_entity_poly.pdbx_seq_one_letter_code
_entity_poly.pdbx_strand_id
1 'polypeptide(L)'
;MFSSRSIIRAAAPLRSQTVRQAIQKRLAHAEAKLPAGVQDNVFNRERQAVKDHAAATSDLWRKLSIYAVIPCLIISGVNAYNLWNEHWEHWAHREPLEERPEYPYQNVRSKNYFWGNGDKTLFWNDAVNYHKPAE
;
A
#
# COMPACT_ATOMS: atom_id res chain seq x y z
N MET A 1 -72.99 -44.47 -33.94
CA MET A 1 -72.88 -43.26 -33.10
C MET A 1 -71.58 -43.34 -32.32
N PHE A 2 -70.73 -42.31 -32.48
CA PHE A 2 -69.39 -42.19 -31.91
C PHE A 2 -69.39 -41.87 -30.42
N SER A 3 -68.20 -42.00 -29.79
CA SER A 3 -67.62 -41.17 -28.72
C SER A 3 -67.25 -41.99 -27.47
N SER A 4 -66.11 -41.85 -26.81
CA SER A 4 -64.79 -41.27 -27.09
C SER A 4 -63.85 -41.76 -25.97
N ARG A 5 -62.55 -41.83 -26.23
CA ARG A 5 -61.50 -42.36 -25.34
C ARG A 5 -61.18 -41.42 -24.18
N SER A 6 -60.65 -41.95 -23.07
CA SER A 6 -59.73 -41.22 -22.18
C SER A 6 -58.83 -42.17 -21.39
N ILE A 7 -57.56 -42.28 -21.79
CA ILE A 7 -56.48 -42.92 -21.02
C ILE A 7 -55.70 -41.79 -20.36
N ILE A 8 -55.71 -41.73 -19.03
CA ILE A 8 -54.90 -40.77 -18.26
C ILE A 8 -53.49 -41.36 -18.08
N ARG A 9 -52.51 -40.85 -18.82
CA ARG A 9 -51.08 -41.07 -18.54
C ARG A 9 -50.64 -40.07 -17.48
N ALA A 10 -50.26 -40.56 -16.30
CA ALA A 10 -49.56 -39.77 -15.30
C ALA A 10 -48.14 -39.45 -15.80
N ALA A 11 -47.86 -38.17 -16.05
CA ALA A 11 -46.52 -37.70 -16.36
C ALA A 11 -45.68 -37.65 -15.08
N ALA A 12 -44.62 -38.45 -15.00
CA ALA A 12 -43.60 -38.29 -13.96
C ALA A 12 -42.89 -36.94 -14.17
N PRO A 13 -42.72 -36.09 -13.14
CA PRO A 13 -41.95 -34.88 -13.30
C PRO A 13 -40.49 -35.24 -13.53
N LEU A 14 -39.95 -34.90 -14.70
CA LEU A 14 -38.51 -34.81 -14.94
C LEU A 14 -37.96 -33.66 -14.07
N ARG A 15 -37.81 -33.91 -12.77
CA ARG A 15 -37.12 -33.00 -11.85
C ARG A 15 -35.66 -32.97 -12.27
N SER A 16 -35.22 -31.79 -12.72
CA SER A 16 -33.86 -31.47 -13.14
C SER A 16 -32.80 -32.02 -12.18
N GLN A 17 -32.25 -33.19 -12.49
CA GLN A 17 -31.05 -33.70 -11.81
C GLN A 17 -29.84 -32.81 -12.11
N THR A 18 -29.84 -32.12 -13.25
CA THR A 18 -28.77 -31.26 -13.74
C THR A 18 -28.54 -30.01 -12.90
N VAL A 19 -29.60 -29.40 -12.33
CA VAL A 19 -29.46 -28.16 -11.54
C VAL A 19 -28.89 -28.43 -10.15
N ARG A 20 -29.16 -29.61 -9.55
CA ARG A 20 -28.59 -29.98 -8.25
C ARG A 20 -27.08 -30.22 -8.32
N GLN A 21 -26.59 -30.78 -9.43
CA GLN A 21 -25.15 -31.01 -9.61
C GLN A 21 -24.34 -29.71 -9.77
N ALA A 22 -24.92 -28.68 -10.40
CA ALA A 22 -24.26 -27.40 -10.58
C ALA A 22 -24.06 -26.63 -9.26
N ILE A 23 -24.99 -26.77 -8.31
CA ILE A 23 -24.91 -26.13 -6.98
C ILE A 23 -23.95 -26.89 -6.06
N GLN A 24 -23.95 -28.23 -6.10
CA GLN A 24 -23.02 -29.04 -5.30
C GLN A 24 -21.54 -28.80 -5.65
N LYS A 25 -21.22 -28.55 -6.92
CA LYS A 25 -19.84 -28.21 -7.35
C LYS A 25 -19.35 -26.86 -6.85
N ARG A 26 -20.26 -25.94 -6.49
CA ARG A 26 -19.92 -24.60 -5.99
C ARG A 26 -19.61 -24.56 -4.49
N LEU A 27 -20.08 -25.56 -3.73
CA LEU A 27 -19.84 -25.70 -2.29
C LEU A 27 -18.68 -26.65 -1.95
N ALA A 28 -18.13 -27.36 -2.95
CA ALA A 28 -16.84 -28.01 -2.82
C ALA A 28 -15.75 -26.93 -2.82
N HIS A 29 -15.55 -26.28 -1.68
CA HIS A 29 -14.36 -25.49 -1.41
C HIS A 29 -13.15 -26.28 -1.88
N ALA A 30 -12.31 -25.61 -2.68
CA ALA A 30 -11.11 -26.14 -3.29
C ALA A 30 -10.36 -27.07 -2.32
N GLU A 31 -10.40 -28.36 -2.62
CA GLU A 31 -9.52 -29.33 -2.00
C GLU A 31 -8.11 -28.99 -2.50
N ALA A 32 -7.35 -28.25 -1.68
CA ALA A 32 -5.96 -27.96 -1.95
C ALA A 32 -5.22 -29.29 -2.06
N LYS A 33 -4.97 -29.75 -3.30
CA LYS A 33 -4.24 -30.98 -3.55
C LYS A 33 -2.86 -30.84 -2.93
N LEU A 34 -2.62 -31.60 -1.88
CA LEU A 34 -1.31 -31.67 -1.25
C LEU A 34 -0.28 -32.22 -2.24
N PRO A 35 0.98 -31.76 -2.18
CA PRO A 35 2.05 -32.30 -2.99
C PRO A 35 2.18 -33.82 -2.82
N ALA A 36 2.56 -34.51 -3.89
CA ALA A 36 2.74 -35.96 -3.86
C ALA A 36 3.72 -36.38 -2.74
N GLY A 37 3.31 -37.32 -1.89
CA GLY A 37 4.10 -37.82 -0.76
C GLY A 37 3.86 -37.14 0.59
N VAL A 38 3.00 -36.11 0.65
CA VAL A 38 2.60 -35.47 1.91
C VAL A 38 1.35 -36.15 2.48
N GLN A 39 1.38 -36.50 3.76
CA GLN A 39 0.22 -37.07 4.44
C GLN A 39 -0.95 -36.08 4.43
N ASP A 40 -2.13 -36.56 4.05
CA ASP A 40 -3.36 -35.76 4.08
C ASP A 40 -3.90 -35.66 5.50
N ASN A 41 -3.48 -34.62 6.21
CA ASN A 41 -3.94 -34.28 7.55
C ASN A 41 -4.33 -32.80 7.62
N VAL A 42 -5.12 -32.44 8.65
CA VAL A 42 -5.65 -31.08 8.81
C VAL A 42 -4.54 -30.03 8.81
N PHE A 43 -3.44 -30.29 9.50
CA PHE A 43 -2.28 -29.39 9.57
C PHE A 43 -1.65 -29.12 8.19
N ASN A 44 -1.42 -30.17 7.39
CA ASN A 44 -0.83 -30.04 6.07
C ASN A 44 -1.76 -29.29 5.11
N ARG A 45 -3.08 -29.51 5.22
CA ARG A 45 -4.10 -28.78 4.44
C ARG A 45 -4.13 -27.30 4.79
N GLU A 46 -4.12 -26.97 6.07
CA GLU A 46 -4.07 -25.58 6.55
C GLU A 46 -2.79 -24.88 6.06
N ARG A 47 -1.64 -25.55 6.15
CA ARG A 47 -0.37 -24.99 5.67
C ARG A 47 -0.39 -24.72 4.17
N GLN A 48 -0.96 -25.63 3.38
CA GLN A 48 -1.10 -25.42 1.94
C GLN A 48 -2.03 -24.26 1.63
N ALA A 49 -3.18 -24.16 2.33
CA ALA A 49 -4.10 -23.03 2.19
C ALA A 49 -3.43 -21.69 2.53
N VAL A 50 -2.61 -21.63 3.59
CA VAL A 50 -1.83 -20.43 3.94
C VAL A 50 -0.81 -20.10 2.86
N LYS A 51 -0.11 -21.10 2.31
CA LYS A 51 0.85 -20.88 1.21
C LYS A 51 0.16 -20.31 -0.03
N ASP A 52 -0.97 -20.88 -0.42
CA ASP A 52 -1.71 -20.44 -1.60
C ASP A 52 -2.27 -19.02 -1.40
N HIS A 53 -2.77 -18.71 -0.21
CA HIS A 53 -3.20 -17.36 0.16
C HIS A 53 -2.04 -16.36 0.13
N ALA A 54 -0.89 -16.73 0.70
CA ALA A 54 0.31 -15.88 0.69
C ALA A 54 0.85 -15.64 -0.73
N ALA A 55 0.81 -16.66 -1.60
CA ALA A 55 1.19 -16.51 -3.00
C ALA A 55 0.28 -15.52 -3.74
N ALA A 56 -1.04 -15.63 -3.56
CA ALA A 56 -1.99 -14.69 -4.16
C ALA A 56 -1.84 -13.26 -3.60
N THR A 57 -1.72 -13.11 -2.29
CA THR A 57 -1.60 -11.80 -1.63
C THR A 57 -0.27 -11.13 -1.96
N SER A 58 0.85 -11.87 -2.00
CA SER A 58 2.14 -11.31 -2.39
C SER A 58 2.18 -10.85 -3.85
N ASP A 59 1.53 -11.58 -4.77
CA ASP A 59 1.39 -11.16 -6.17
C ASP A 59 0.58 -9.87 -6.31
N LEU A 60 -0.52 -9.76 -5.55
CA LEU A 60 -1.33 -8.54 -5.47
C LEU A 60 -0.50 -7.34 -4.98
N TRP A 61 0.23 -7.49 -3.87
CA TRP A 61 1.06 -6.41 -3.32
C TRP A 61 2.20 -6.01 -4.26
N ARG A 62 2.81 -6.97 -4.96
CA ARG A 62 3.81 -6.65 -5.99
C ARG A 62 3.21 -5.78 -7.09
N LYS A 63 2.02 -6.14 -7.59
CA LYS A 63 1.32 -5.35 -8.60
C LYS A 63 0.95 -3.97 -8.09
N LEU A 64 0.41 -3.85 -6.87
CA LEU A 64 0.05 -2.55 -6.31
C LEU A 64 1.29 -1.66 -6.12
N SER A 65 2.39 -2.22 -5.64
CA SER A 65 3.65 -1.49 -5.45
C SER A 65 4.19 -0.94 -6.79
N ILE A 66 4.08 -1.72 -7.87
CA ILE A 66 4.59 -1.28 -9.17
C ILE A 66 3.58 -0.34 -9.87
N TYR A 67 2.30 -0.68 -9.88
CA TYR A 67 1.32 0.00 -10.72
C TYR A 67 0.58 1.14 -10.03
N ALA A 68 0.57 1.20 -8.70
CA ALA A 68 -0.02 2.32 -7.97
C ALA A 68 1.04 3.20 -7.31
N VAL A 69 1.96 2.60 -6.55
CA VAL A 69 2.93 3.38 -5.77
C VAL A 69 3.90 4.14 -6.67
N ILE A 70 4.45 3.52 -7.73
CA ILE A 70 5.38 4.22 -8.64
C ILE A 70 4.72 5.45 -9.30
N PRO A 71 3.53 5.36 -9.92
CA PRO A 71 2.86 6.55 -10.45
C PRO A 71 2.58 7.63 -9.41
N CYS A 72 2.11 7.24 -8.21
CA CYS A 72 1.88 8.20 -7.12
C CYS A 72 3.18 8.92 -6.71
N LEU A 73 4.29 8.18 -6.61
CA LEU A 73 5.59 8.75 -6.30
C LEU A 73 6.06 9.72 -7.39
N ILE A 74 5.88 9.39 -8.67
CA ILE A 74 6.23 10.29 -9.78
C ILE A 74 5.44 11.60 -9.67
N ILE A 75 4.12 11.53 -9.48
CA ILE A 75 3.27 12.73 -9.36
C ILE A 75 3.70 13.57 -8.16
N SER A 76 3.89 12.94 -6.99
CA SER A 76 4.34 13.64 -5.79
C SER A 76 5.75 14.24 -5.94
N GLY A 77 6.64 13.55 -6.67
CA GLY A 77 8.01 14.01 -6.93
C GLY A 77 8.03 15.23 -7.84
N VAL A 78 7.20 15.25 -8.89
CA VAL A 78 7.05 16.44 -9.75
C VAL A 78 6.50 17.62 -8.97
N ASN A 79 5.48 17.40 -8.13
CA ASN A 79 4.94 18.45 -7.27
C ASN A 79 6.01 18.99 -6.31
N ALA A 80 6.70 18.11 -5.58
CA ALA A 80 7.78 18.50 -4.66
C ALA A 80 8.92 19.24 -5.39
N TYR A 81 9.26 18.84 -6.62
CA TYR A 81 10.26 19.54 -7.43
C TYR A 81 9.84 20.97 -7.78
N ASN A 82 8.57 21.17 -8.14
CA ASN A 82 8.07 22.51 -8.43
C ASN A 82 8.10 23.40 -7.17
N LEU A 83 7.59 22.89 -6.04
CA LEU A 83 7.64 23.58 -4.75
C LEU A 83 9.08 23.88 -4.30
N TRP A 84 10.03 22.99 -4.59
CA TRP A 84 11.44 23.20 -4.30
C TRP A 84 12.02 24.37 -5.10
N ASN A 85 11.72 24.45 -6.40
CA ASN A 85 12.19 25.55 -7.24
C ASN A 85 11.56 26.88 -6.80
N GLU A 86 10.25 26.90 -6.55
CA GLU A 86 9.56 28.08 -6.01
C GLU A 86 10.18 28.51 -4.67
N HIS A 87 10.47 27.56 -3.77
CA HIS A 87 11.11 27.87 -2.49
C HIS A 87 12.47 28.58 -2.68
N TRP A 88 13.30 28.11 -3.60
CA TRP A 88 14.60 28.73 -3.86
C TRP A 88 14.52 30.06 -4.60
N GLU A 89 13.56 30.22 -5.52
CA GLU A 89 13.27 31.52 -6.14
C GLU A 89 12.81 32.54 -5.08
N HIS A 90 11.92 32.13 -4.17
CA HIS A 90 11.51 32.96 -3.04
C HIS A 90 12.69 33.27 -2.11
N TRP A 91 13.56 32.29 -1.86
CA TRP A 91 14.74 32.47 -1.01
C TRP A 91 15.74 33.47 -1.61
N ALA A 92 15.95 33.43 -2.93
CA ALA A 92 16.88 34.32 -3.63
C ALA A 92 16.48 35.80 -3.56
N HIS A 93 15.18 36.09 -3.40
CA HIS A 93 14.67 37.47 -3.26
C HIS A 93 14.58 37.94 -1.80
N ARG A 94 15.01 37.13 -0.82
CA ARG A 94 15.00 37.53 0.60
C ARG A 94 16.21 38.41 0.90
N GLU A 95 16.05 39.24 1.93
CA GLU A 95 17.16 40.00 2.50
C GLU A 95 18.33 39.06 2.88
N PRO A 96 19.59 39.52 2.74
CA PRO A 96 20.75 38.80 3.20
C PRO A 96 20.62 38.33 4.66
N LEU A 97 21.18 37.17 4.98
CA LEU A 97 21.05 36.55 6.30
C LEU A 97 21.56 37.45 7.45
N GLU A 98 22.58 38.25 7.18
CA GLU A 98 23.21 39.16 8.17
C GLU A 98 22.29 40.32 8.56
N GLU A 99 21.47 40.78 7.61
CA GLU A 99 20.55 41.92 7.78
C GLU A 99 19.25 41.51 8.49
N ARG A 100 18.87 40.23 8.40
CA ARG A 100 17.62 39.73 8.98
C ARG A 100 17.63 39.83 10.51
N PRO A 101 16.53 40.25 11.15
CA PRO A 101 16.48 40.38 12.60
C PRO A 101 16.61 39.02 13.26
N GLU A 102 17.51 38.92 14.24
CA GLU A 102 17.64 37.78 15.13
C GLU A 102 17.04 38.15 16.49
N TYR A 103 16.05 37.38 16.93
CA TYR A 103 15.38 37.63 18.20
C TYR A 103 16.05 36.88 19.36
N PRO A 104 15.93 37.34 20.62
CA PRO A 104 16.61 36.72 21.76
C PRO A 104 16.28 35.25 22.05
N TYR A 105 15.17 34.75 21.49
CA TYR A 105 14.75 33.35 21.61
C TYR A 105 15.26 32.47 20.45
N GLN A 106 15.89 33.06 19.43
CA GLN A 106 16.53 32.35 18.33
C GLN A 106 18.00 32.08 18.66
N ASN A 107 18.57 31.03 18.06
CA ASN A 107 19.94 30.55 18.26
C ASN A 107 20.49 30.55 19.70
N VAL A 108 19.64 30.40 20.71
CA VAL A 108 20.08 30.39 22.11
C VAL A 108 21.17 29.32 22.34
N ARG A 109 22.26 29.71 23.01
CA ARG A 109 23.35 28.83 23.44
C ARG A 109 23.63 29.03 24.93
N SER A 110 23.06 28.19 25.79
CA SER A 110 23.41 28.17 27.22
C SER A 110 24.73 27.46 27.49
N LYS A 111 25.10 26.51 26.61
CA LYS A 111 26.38 25.80 26.59
C LYS A 111 26.73 25.50 25.14
N ASN A 112 28.00 25.68 24.79
CA ASN A 112 28.49 25.35 23.46
C ASN A 112 28.39 23.84 23.20
N TYR A 113 28.14 23.47 21.95
CA TYR A 113 28.27 22.09 21.50
C TYR A 113 29.70 21.59 21.71
N PHE A 114 29.85 20.29 21.92
CA PHE A 114 31.17 19.68 22.19
C PHE A 114 31.96 19.35 20.92
N TRP A 115 31.47 19.77 19.74
CA TRP A 115 32.09 19.52 18.44
C TRP A 115 32.21 20.79 17.61
N GLY A 116 33.03 20.72 16.56
CA GLY A 116 33.21 21.83 15.62
C GLY A 116 33.66 23.11 16.33
N ASN A 117 33.01 24.22 15.99
CA ASN A 117 33.24 25.52 16.63
C ASN A 117 32.37 25.74 17.89
N GLY A 118 31.60 24.75 18.31
CA GLY A 118 30.71 24.82 19.47
C GLY A 118 29.39 25.55 19.23
N ASP A 119 29.13 26.06 18.02
CA ASP A 119 27.93 26.88 17.75
C ASP A 119 26.98 26.29 16.71
N LYS A 120 27.53 25.61 15.70
CA LYS A 120 26.75 25.02 14.60
C LYS A 120 26.15 23.68 15.00
N THR A 121 24.87 23.49 14.70
CA THR A 121 24.17 22.22 14.89
C THR A 121 24.64 21.17 13.87
N LEU A 122 24.23 19.90 14.05
CA LEU A 122 24.59 18.81 13.14
C LEU A 122 24.09 19.03 11.70
N PHE A 123 22.95 19.69 11.54
CA PHE A 123 22.32 20.00 10.25
C PHE A 123 22.36 21.51 9.95
N TRP A 124 23.40 22.19 10.41
CA TRP A 124 23.61 23.61 10.13
C TRP A 124 24.00 23.81 8.67
N ASN A 125 23.31 24.74 7.99
CA ASN A 125 23.62 25.13 6.62
C ASN A 125 23.84 26.65 6.55
N ASP A 126 25.07 27.08 6.26
CA ASP A 126 25.44 28.50 6.17
C ASP A 126 24.65 29.29 5.10
N ALA A 127 24.03 28.60 4.13
CA ALA A 127 23.17 29.25 3.13
C ALA A 127 21.80 29.67 3.67
N VAL A 128 21.35 29.10 4.79
CA VAL A 128 20.01 29.35 5.38
C VAL A 128 20.02 29.63 6.88
N ASN A 129 21.14 29.36 7.55
CA ASN A 129 21.33 29.57 8.98
C ASN A 129 22.47 30.55 9.21
N TYR A 130 22.21 31.53 10.08
CA TYR A 130 23.17 32.53 10.51
C TYR A 130 22.92 32.80 11.98
N HIS A 131 23.99 32.96 12.75
CA HIS A 131 23.97 33.33 14.16
C HIS A 131 24.78 34.61 14.29
N LYS A 132 24.11 35.69 14.70
CA LYS A 132 24.75 36.99 14.87
C LYS A 132 25.73 36.90 16.04
N PRO A 133 26.93 37.47 15.90
CA PRO A 133 27.80 37.71 17.03
C PRO A 133 27.05 38.54 18.08
N ALA A 134 27.21 38.21 19.36
CA ALA A 134 26.72 39.08 20.43
C ALA A 134 27.42 40.45 20.31
N GLU A 135 26.63 41.53 20.27
CA GLU A 135 27.12 42.91 20.38
C GLU A 135 27.75 43.17 21.76
#